data_AF-A0A202DEF7-F1
#
_entry.id   AF-A0A202DEF7-F1
#
_cell.length_a   1.000
_cell.length_b   1.000
_cell.length_c   1.000
_cell.angle_alpha   90.00
_cell.angle_beta   90.00
_cell.angle_gamma   90.00
#
_symmetry.space_group_name_H-M   'P 1'
#
loop_
_entity.id
_entity.type
_entity.pdbx_description
1 polymer ?
#
loop_
_entity_poly.entity_id
_entity_poly.type
_entity_poly.pdbx_seq_one_letter_code
_entity_poly.pdbx_strand_id
1 'polypeptide(L)'
;RWRDTEIVLRTIVDSEDAVADETKRLHSFVERTRIEARAEVLQRSDKSIFDEIRDNSQDAALVFLGIRAPEEDETVDQYTRYYQNLLEQTGELPPAAFVMASENVDFYGIFREE
;
A
#
# COMPACT_ATOMS: atom_id res chain seq x y z
N ARG A 1 -5.57 21.43 2.77
CA ARG A 1 -6.35 21.24 4.02
C ARG A 1 -6.89 19.81 3.96
N TRP A 2 -6.59 18.97 4.95
CA TRP A 2 -6.85 17.51 4.90
C TRP A 2 -7.90 17.03 5.92
N ARG A 3 -8.51 17.95 6.68
CA ARG A 3 -9.38 17.63 7.82
C ARG A 3 -10.70 16.97 7.44
N ASP A 4 -11.10 17.05 6.17
CA ASP A 4 -12.38 16.56 5.65
C ASP A 4 -12.12 15.51 4.54
N THR A 5 -11.01 14.79 4.64
CA THR A 5 -10.59 13.75 3.67
C THR A 5 -10.76 12.38 4.29
N GLU A 6 -11.27 11.44 3.51
CA GLU A 6 -11.37 10.02 3.90
C GLU A 6 -10.03 9.32 3.69
N ILE A 7 -9.61 8.50 4.67
CA ILE A 7 -8.49 7.57 4.50
C ILE A 7 -9.05 6.26 3.96
N VAL A 8 -8.54 5.80 2.82
CA VAL A 8 -8.89 4.48 2.27
C VAL A 8 -7.63 3.60 2.29
N LEU A 9 -7.67 2.54 3.08
CA LEU A 9 -6.61 1.54 3.16
C LEU A 9 -6.92 0.39 2.22
N ARG A 10 -6.07 0.20 1.21
CA ARG A 10 -6.23 -0.83 0.18
C ARG A 10 -5.16 -1.89 0.26
N THR A 11 -5.57 -3.12 -0.01
CA THR A 11 -4.69 -4.26 -0.26
C THR A 11 -5.16 -5.01 -1.49
N ILE A 12 -4.23 -5.61 -2.23
CA ILE A 12 -4.52 -6.39 -3.44
C ILE A 12 -4.16 -7.85 -3.16
N VAL A 13 -5.08 -8.76 -3.45
CA VAL A 13 -4.87 -10.21 -3.31
C VAL A 13 -4.92 -10.89 -4.67
N ASP A 14 -4.06 -11.89 -4.89
CA ASP A 14 -4.02 -12.63 -6.16
C ASP A 14 -5.11 -13.72 -6.26
N SER A 15 -5.70 -14.15 -5.15
CA SER A 15 -6.70 -15.24 -5.11
C SER A 15 -8.04 -14.77 -4.56
N GLU A 16 -9.13 -15.21 -5.19
CA GLU A 16 -10.50 -14.98 -4.72
C GLU A 16 -10.72 -15.53 -3.31
N ASP A 17 -10.17 -16.72 -3.04
CA ASP A 17 -10.29 -17.39 -1.74
C ASP A 17 -9.63 -16.58 -0.61
N ALA A 18 -8.65 -15.73 -0.93
CA ALA A 18 -7.97 -14.87 0.03
C ALA A 18 -8.76 -13.60 0.38
N VAL A 19 -9.73 -13.19 -0.44
CA VAL A 19 -10.47 -11.92 -0.28
C VAL A 19 -11.18 -11.87 1.07
N ALA A 20 -11.89 -12.94 1.44
CA ALA A 20 -12.70 -12.96 2.65
C ALA A 20 -11.85 -12.85 3.93
N ASP A 21 -10.74 -13.59 3.98
CA ASP A 21 -9.87 -13.60 5.16
C ASP A 21 -9.04 -12.32 5.27
N GLU A 22 -8.56 -11.81 4.13
CA GLU A 22 -7.86 -10.52 4.09
C GLU A 22 -8.79 -9.36 4.47
N THR A 23 -10.06 -9.41 4.07
CA THR A 23 -11.06 -8.40 4.44
C THR A 23 -11.24 -8.36 5.96
N LYS A 24 -11.45 -9.52 6.59
CA LYS A 24 -11.56 -9.60 8.06
C LYS A 24 -10.31 -9.06 8.75
N ARG A 25 -9.13 -9.41 8.24
CA ARG A 25 -7.84 -8.97 8.79
C ARG A 25 -7.70 -7.45 8.72
N LEU A 26 -8.01 -6.85 7.57
CA LEU A 26 -7.86 -5.42 7.35
C LEU A 26 -8.87 -4.59 8.16
N HIS A 27 -10.13 -5.03 8.23
CA HIS A 27 -11.13 -4.41 9.10
C HIS A 27 -10.71 -4.45 10.57
N SER A 28 -10.26 -5.62 11.05
CA SER A 28 -9.77 -5.77 12.43
C SER A 28 -8.59 -4.84 12.72
N PHE A 29 -7.71 -4.60 11.74
CA PHE A 29 -6.58 -3.68 11.89
C PHE A 29 -7.04 -2.21 12.02
N VAL A 30 -7.96 -1.77 11.18
CA VAL A 30 -8.51 -0.41 11.23
C VAL A 30 -9.23 -0.16 12.57
N GLU A 31 -10.04 -1.11 13.03
CA GLU A 31 -10.76 -1.00 14.31
C GLU A 31 -9.80 -0.85 15.50
N ARG A 32 -8.68 -1.59 15.50
CA ARG A 32 -7.69 -1.56 16.59
C ARG A 32 -6.83 -0.29 16.60
N THR A 33 -6.52 0.24 15.42
CA THR A 33 -5.62 1.40 15.29
C THR A 33 -6.32 2.74 15.58
N ARG A 34 -7.64 2.74 15.81
CA ARG A 34 -8.47 3.93 16.07
C ARG A 34 -8.32 5.01 14.98
N ILE A 35 -7.97 4.59 13.77
CA ILE A 35 -7.95 5.45 12.59
C ILE A 35 -9.33 5.38 11.96
N GLU A 36 -9.93 6.54 11.69
CA GLU A 36 -11.14 6.62 10.86
C GLU A 36 -10.74 6.39 9.39
N ALA A 37 -10.64 5.11 9.01
CA ALA A 37 -10.30 4.68 7.67
C ALA A 37 -11.30 3.66 7.14
N ARG A 38 -11.44 3.62 5.82
CA ARG A 38 -12.19 2.58 5.11
C ARG A 38 -11.22 1.53 4.59
N ALA A 39 -11.49 0.26 4.91
CA ALA A 39 -10.72 -0.86 4.42
C ALA A 39 -11.32 -1.40 3.11
N GLU A 40 -10.49 -1.61 2.09
CA GLU A 40 -10.87 -2.25 0.83
C GLU A 40 -9.86 -3.34 0.45
N VAL A 41 -10.37 -4.51 0.10
CA VAL A 41 -9.58 -5.60 -0.49
C VAL A 41 -9.96 -5.73 -1.95
N LEU A 42 -8.97 -5.59 -2.82
CA LEU A 42 -9.12 -5.69 -4.26
C LEU A 42 -8.61 -7.07 -4.70
N GLN A 43 -9.43 -7.80 -5.46
CA GLN A 43 -8.93 -8.98 -6.15
C GLN A 43 -8.18 -8.54 -7.40
N ARG A 44 -6.95 -9.04 -7.57
CA ARG A 44 -6.15 -8.73 -8.74
C ARG A 44 -6.81 -9.27 -10.00
N SER A 45 -6.97 -8.39 -10.99
CA SER A 45 -7.37 -8.77 -12.34
C SER A 45 -6.18 -9.27 -13.17
N ASP A 46 -6.39 -9.58 -14.45
CA ASP A 46 -5.30 -9.93 -15.38
C ASP A 46 -4.37 -8.74 -15.70
N LYS A 47 -4.66 -7.54 -15.17
CA LYS A 47 -3.85 -6.33 -15.37
C LYS A 47 -2.59 -6.33 -14.49
N SER A 48 -1.70 -5.37 -14.75
CA SER A 48 -0.58 -5.14 -13.84
C SER A 48 -1.08 -4.61 -12.50
N ILE A 49 -0.33 -4.85 -11.42
CA ILE A 49 -0.66 -4.33 -10.09
C ILE A 49 -0.78 -2.80 -10.11
N PHE A 50 0.06 -2.12 -10.88
CA PHE A 50 0.04 -0.66 -10.98
C PHE A 50 -1.17 -0.13 -11.74
N ASP A 51 -1.68 -0.88 -12.72
CA ASP A 51 -2.95 -0.55 -13.36
C ASP A 51 -4.10 -0.67 -12.35
N GLU A 52 -4.10 -1.71 -11.52
CA GLU A 52 -5.11 -1.90 -10.47
C GLU A 52 -5.06 -0.76 -9.43
N ILE A 53 -3.85 -0.38 -8.98
CA ILE A 53 -3.65 0.76 -8.07
C ILE A 53 -4.18 2.04 -8.70
N ARG A 54 -3.86 2.29 -9.98
CA ARG A 54 -4.29 3.49 -10.69
C ARG A 54 -5.79 3.55 -10.84
N ASP A 55 -6.41 2.50 -11.37
CA ASP A 55 -7.85 2.44 -11.65
C ASP A 55 -8.67 2.65 -10.36
N ASN A 56 -8.18 2.18 -9.21
CA ASN A 56 -8.85 2.33 -7.92
C ASN A 56 -8.48 3.61 -7.17
N SER A 57 -7.49 4.39 -7.62
CA SER A 57 -6.99 5.57 -6.89
C SER A 57 -7.08 6.89 -7.67
N GLN A 58 -7.69 6.93 -8.86
CA GLN A 58 -7.72 8.13 -9.71
C GLN A 58 -8.32 9.36 -9.02
N ASP A 59 -9.32 9.17 -8.15
CA ASP A 59 -10.00 10.26 -7.44
C ASP A 59 -9.30 10.66 -6.13
N ALA A 60 -8.17 10.03 -5.79
CA ALA A 60 -7.44 10.34 -4.56
C ALA A 60 -6.72 11.68 -4.66
N ALA A 61 -6.81 12.49 -3.60
CA ALA A 61 -6.04 13.74 -3.51
C ALA A 61 -4.54 13.49 -3.26
N LEU A 62 -4.18 12.33 -2.69
CA LEU A 62 -2.82 11.88 -2.41
C LEU A 62 -2.82 10.36 -2.27
N VAL A 63 -1.85 9.70 -2.89
CA VAL A 63 -1.63 8.25 -2.78
C VAL A 63 -0.34 8.00 -1.99
N PHE A 64 -0.39 7.10 -1.00
CA PHE A 64 0.80 6.62 -0.31
C PHE A 64 1.16 5.24 -0.83
N LEU A 65 2.39 5.08 -1.32
CA LEU A 65 2.89 3.80 -1.81
C LEU A 65 4.18 3.41 -1.09
N GLY A 66 4.20 2.19 -0.55
CA GLY A 66 5.39 1.61 0.03
C GLY A 66 6.46 1.35 -1.03
N ILE A 67 7.71 1.66 -0.71
CA ILE A 67 8.87 1.25 -1.51
C ILE A 67 9.77 0.35 -0.68
N ARG A 68 10.40 -0.63 -1.33
CA ARG A 68 11.35 -1.51 -0.63
C ARG A 68 12.65 -0.77 -0.35
N ALA A 69 13.28 -1.10 0.77
CA ALA A 69 14.68 -0.76 0.97
C ALA A 69 15.56 -1.54 -0.04
N PRO A 70 16.75 -1.03 -0.39
CA PRO A 70 17.73 -1.81 -1.13
C PRO A 70 18.08 -3.10 -0.36
N GLU A 71 18.27 -4.21 -1.08
CA GLU A 71 18.78 -5.45 -0.46
C GLU A 71 20.27 -5.29 -0.13
N GLU A 72 20.81 -6.08 0.81
CA GLU A 72 22.20 -5.96 1.27
C GLU A 72 23.23 -6.09 0.13
N ASP A 73 22.99 -7.01 -0.82
CA ASP A 73 23.87 -7.27 -1.96
C ASP A 73 23.43 -6.54 -3.25
N GLU A 74 22.45 -5.64 -3.16
CA GLU A 74 21.96 -4.92 -4.32
C GLU A 74 22.85 -3.73 -4.67
N THR A 75 23.31 -3.69 -5.91
CA THR A 75 24.10 -2.56 -6.41
C THR A 75 23.21 -1.33 -6.62
N VAL A 76 23.85 -0.15 -6.56
CA VAL A 76 23.17 1.14 -6.85
C VAL A 76 22.45 1.11 -8.20
N ASP A 77 23.05 0.49 -9.23
CA ASP A 77 22.45 0.39 -10.57
C ASP A 77 21.23 -0.54 -10.62
N GLN A 78 21.19 -1.58 -9.78
CA GLN A 78 20.03 -2.46 -9.67
C GLN A 78 18.87 -1.74 -8.96
N TYR A 79 19.17 -1.08 -7.84
CA TYR A 79 18.15 -0.32 -7.11
C TYR A 79 17.64 0.87 -7.91
N THR A 80 18.53 1.56 -8.65
CA THR A 80 18.15 2.65 -9.57
C THR A 80 17.17 2.16 -10.63
N ARG A 81 17.39 0.98 -11.22
CA ARG A 81 16.45 0.39 -12.19
C ARG A 81 15.10 0.06 -11.58
N TYR A 82 15.08 -0.50 -10.37
CA TYR A 82 13.84 -0.72 -9.63
C TYR A 82 13.08 0.60 -9.41
N TYR A 83 13.78 1.63 -8.94
CA TYR A 83 13.18 2.93 -8.63
C TYR A 83 12.68 3.66 -9.90
N GLN A 84 13.45 3.62 -10.99
CA GLN A 84 13.03 4.16 -12.29
C GLN A 84 11.77 3.47 -12.81
N ASN A 85 11.75 2.12 -12.78
CA ASN A 85 10.58 1.36 -13.20
C ASN A 85 9.36 1.67 -12.30
N LEU A 86 9.56 1.87 -11.00
CA LEU A 86 8.49 2.31 -10.10
C LEU A 86 7.93 3.67 -10.54
N LEU A 87 8.79 4.66 -10.81
CA LEU A 87 8.37 6.00 -11.26
C LEU A 87 7.63 5.95 -12.60
N GLU A 88 8.09 5.12 -13.53
CA GLU A 88 7.43 4.93 -14.84
C GLU A 88 6.02 4.34 -14.67
N GLN A 89 5.88 3.29 -13.86
CA GLN A 89 4.58 2.61 -13.66
C GLN A 89 3.59 3.43 -12.83
N THR A 90 4.06 4.43 -12.09
CA THR A 90 3.24 5.28 -11.22
C THR A 90 3.06 6.71 -11.73
N GLY A 91 3.60 7.03 -12.91
CA GLY A 91 3.58 8.40 -13.46
C GLY A 91 2.19 8.95 -13.77
N GLU A 92 1.19 8.08 -13.91
CA GLU A 92 -0.22 8.44 -14.14
C GLU A 92 -1.07 8.44 -12.87
N LEU A 93 -0.48 8.16 -11.70
CA LEU A 93 -1.19 8.30 -10.43
C LEU A 93 -1.43 9.78 -10.11
N PRO A 94 -2.43 10.08 -9.27
CA PRO A 94 -2.46 11.35 -8.55
C PRO A 94 -1.15 11.55 -7.75
N PRO A 95 -0.93 12.74 -7.16
CA PRO A 95 0.26 13.00 -6.36
C PRO A 95 0.56 11.84 -5.41
N ALA A 96 1.74 11.24 -5.56
CA ALA A 96 2.14 10.04 -4.85
C ALA A 96 3.29 10.33 -3.87
N ALA A 97 3.13 9.91 -2.62
CA ALA A 97 4.19 9.88 -1.63
C ALA A 97 4.75 8.46 -1.53
N PHE A 98 6.00 8.29 -1.94
CA PHE A 98 6.73 7.04 -1.76
C PHE A 98 7.28 6.96 -0.33
N VAL A 99 6.88 5.92 0.39
CA VAL A 99 7.20 5.75 1.81
C VAL A 99 8.07 4.51 1.97
N MET A 100 9.23 4.69 2.60
CA MET A 100 10.09 3.60 3.04
C MET A 100 10.07 3.57 4.56
N ALA A 101 9.79 2.40 5.16
CA ALA A 101 9.96 2.24 6.60
C ALA A 101 11.46 2.22 6.90
N SER A 102 11.91 3.10 7.81
CA SER A 102 13.32 3.19 8.21
C SER A 102 13.76 2.07 9.16
N GLU A 103 12.81 1.42 9.84
CA GLU A 103 13.06 0.37 10.82
C GLU A 103 12.00 -0.71 10.69
N ASN A 104 12.39 -1.97 10.90
CA ASN A 104 11.48 -3.10 10.97
C ASN A 104 10.84 -3.13 12.37
N VAL A 105 9.99 -2.15 12.64
CA VAL A 105 9.22 -2.10 13.89
C VAL A 105 8.10 -3.11 13.76
N ASP A 106 8.09 -4.14 14.61
CA ASP A 106 6.96 -5.07 14.72
C ASP A 106 5.77 -4.35 15.37
N PHE A 107 5.06 -3.54 14.58
CA PHE A 107 3.86 -2.86 15.02
C PHE A 107 2.80 -3.85 15.51
N TYR A 108 2.76 -5.08 14.97
CA TYR A 108 1.82 -6.11 15.44
C TYR A 108 2.17 -6.59 16.85
N GLY A 109 3.46 -6.72 17.18
CA GLY A 109 3.94 -7.03 18.51
C GLY A 109 3.63 -5.91 19.52
N ILE A 110 3.81 -4.65 19.12
CA ILE A 110 3.53 -3.48 19.97
C ILE A 110 2.04 -3.39 20.35
N PHE A 111 1.13 -3.73 19.45
CA PHE A 111 -0.32 -3.68 19.70
C PHE A 111 -0.91 -5.00 20.25
N ARG A 112 -0.07 -5.98 20.62
CA ARG A 112 -0.48 -7.26 21.25
C ARG A 112 -0.22 -7.34 22.75
N GLU A 113 0.53 -6.40 23.33
CA GLU A 113 0.66 -6.27 24.78
C GLU A 113 -0.47 -5.39 25.35
N GLU A 114 -1.68 -5.95 25.47
CA GLU A 114 -2.65 -5.76 26.57
C GLU A 114 -3.63 -6.94 26.62
#